data_AF-A0A956J009-F1
#
_entry.id   AF-A0A956J009-F1
#
_cell.length_a   1.000
_cell.length_b   1.000
_cell.length_c   1.000
_cell.angle_alpha   90.00
_cell.angle_beta   90.00
_cell.angle_gamma   90.00
#
_symmetry.space_group_name_H-M   'P 1'
#
loop_
_entity.id
_entity.type
_entity.pdbx_description
1 polymer ?
#
loop_
_entity_poly.entity_id
_entity_poly.type
_entity_poly.pdbx_seq_one_letter_code
_entity_poly.pdbx_strand_id
1 'polypeptide(L)'
;MFKAQKGGTLVDGLMSLMASASRRRESKKSSAIDDAQLFEQHDALVQSTSRTLSLLGGAGAKATQQRSALDGVRQHLHRTNERLRELKSSAAPIKDALERIKLIAFNAGLEGARLGEPAGTPLLLVAEEVRALVERGLEAAEGYGAQIIHLDSEREDALADLEQAQAHAQDIANELLSAQAAGRQMNDDVQELGRRVQKVTGTDPELAKHVAAAARHAEGLLSSLTQLTSKSSAASALEPLLPAISELKQVLKSLSRNEP
;
A
#
# COMPACT_ATOMS: atom_id res chain seq x y z
N MET A 1 3.54 12.37 12.13
CA MET A 1 2.60 11.60 12.97
C MET A 1 1.18 11.81 12.43
N PHE A 2 0.65 10.80 11.74
CA PHE A 2 -0.72 10.82 11.21
C PHE A 2 -1.70 10.80 12.38
N LYS A 3 -2.47 11.89 12.57
CA LYS A 3 -3.66 11.85 13.44
C LYS A 3 -4.65 10.93 12.76
N ALA A 4 -4.79 9.71 13.28
CA ALA A 4 -5.90 8.84 12.96
C ALA A 4 -7.19 9.56 13.35
N GLN A 5 -7.83 10.19 12.38
CA GLN A 5 -9.19 10.67 12.48
C GLN A 5 -10.03 9.45 12.86
N LYS A 6 -10.73 9.50 14.00
CA LYS A 6 -11.68 8.47 14.45
C LYS A 6 -12.83 8.36 13.45
N GLY A 7 -12.57 7.83 12.26
CA GLY A 7 -13.60 7.30 11.38
C GLY A 7 -14.01 5.98 11.98
N GLY A 8 -15.23 5.89 12.52
CA GLY A 8 -15.81 4.61 12.88
C GLY A 8 -15.65 3.65 11.70
N THR A 9 -15.23 2.44 12.00
CA THR A 9 -15.05 1.42 10.96
C THR A 9 -16.37 1.18 10.25
N LEU A 10 -16.33 0.66 9.03
CA LEU A 10 -17.56 0.34 8.28
C LEU A 10 -18.48 -0.61 9.07
N VAL A 11 -17.87 -1.46 9.90
CA VAL A 11 -18.52 -2.32 10.90
C VAL A 11 -19.23 -1.50 11.98
N ASP A 12 -18.60 -0.46 12.54
CA ASP A 12 -19.23 0.42 13.53
C ASP A 12 -20.46 1.15 12.95
N GLY A 13 -20.37 1.59 11.68
CA GLY A 13 -21.49 2.19 10.97
C GLY A 13 -22.67 1.22 10.78
N LEU A 14 -22.39 -0.01 10.34
CA LEU A 14 -23.39 -1.07 10.19
C LEU A 14 -24.03 -1.47 11.52
N MET A 15 -23.22 -1.66 12.57
CA MET A 15 -23.71 -2.02 13.91
C MET A 15 -24.57 -0.91 14.51
N SER A 16 -24.19 0.35 14.31
CA SER A 16 -25.00 1.50 14.70
C SER A 16 -26.34 1.52 13.97
N LEU A 17 -26.34 1.36 12.64
CA LEU A 17 -27.57 1.34 11.83
C LEU A 17 -28.50 0.18 12.25
N MET A 18 -27.95 -1.01 12.47
CA MET A 18 -28.71 -2.18 12.92
C MET A 18 -29.31 -2.00 14.31
N ALA A 19 -28.56 -1.38 15.24
CA ALA A 19 -29.07 -1.08 16.57
C ALA A 19 -30.21 -0.05 16.52
N SER A 20 -30.08 0.99 15.69
CA SER A 20 -31.12 2.00 15.46
C SER A 20 -32.38 1.39 14.84
N ALA A 21 -32.22 0.55 13.82
CA ALA A 21 -33.32 -0.16 13.16
C ALA A 21 -34.03 -1.15 14.09
N SER A 22 -33.28 -1.83 14.98
CA SER A 22 -33.84 -2.79 15.95
C SER A 22 -34.67 -2.10 17.02
N ARG A 23 -34.19 -0.98 17.60
CA ARG A 23 -34.99 -0.15 18.52
C ARG A 23 -36.30 0.33 17.89
N ARG A 24 -36.26 0.59 16.58
CA ARG A 24 -37.42 0.97 15.78
C ARG A 24 -38.46 -0.13 15.64
N ARG A 25 -38.04 -1.40 15.61
CA ARG A 25 -38.94 -2.55 15.53
C ARG A 25 -39.68 -2.80 16.85
N GLU A 26 -39.08 -2.42 17.98
CA GLU A 26 -39.66 -2.53 19.32
C GLU A 26 -40.54 -1.33 19.71
N SER A 27 -40.25 -0.13 19.20
CA SER A 27 -41.04 1.08 19.43
C SER A 27 -42.18 1.23 18.42
N LYS A 28 -43.43 1.08 18.83
CA LYS A 28 -44.63 1.33 17.99
C LYS A 28 -44.82 2.81 17.55
N LYS A 29 -43.95 3.74 17.98
CA LYS A 29 -43.96 5.15 17.56
C LYS A 29 -42.54 5.58 17.14
N SER A 30 -42.32 5.81 15.84
CA SER A 30 -41.08 6.40 15.34
C SER A 30 -41.20 7.93 15.35
N SER A 31 -40.15 8.63 15.78
CA SER A 31 -40.11 10.09 15.78
C SER A 31 -39.40 10.64 14.53
N ALA A 32 -39.68 11.89 14.16
CA ALA A 32 -39.01 12.51 13.00
C ALA A 32 -37.49 12.63 13.20
N ILE A 33 -37.04 12.77 14.46
CA ILE A 33 -35.62 12.81 14.82
C ILE A 33 -34.97 11.42 14.67
N ASP A 34 -35.65 10.35 15.08
CA ASP A 34 -35.10 8.98 14.93
C ASP A 34 -34.95 8.61 13.45
N ASP A 35 -35.90 9.02 12.62
CA ASP A 35 -35.89 8.80 11.17
C ASP A 35 -34.75 9.59 10.51
N ALA A 36 -34.60 10.85 10.91
CA ALA A 36 -33.51 11.72 10.49
C ALA A 36 -32.13 11.15 10.85
N GLN A 37 -31.95 10.65 12.08
CA GLN A 37 -30.70 10.02 12.52
C GLN A 37 -30.40 8.73 11.74
N LEU A 38 -31.41 7.93 11.41
CA LEU A 38 -31.23 6.70 10.67
C LEU A 38 -30.82 6.95 9.21
N PHE A 39 -31.34 8.00 8.58
CA PHE A 39 -30.88 8.46 7.26
C PHE A 39 -29.45 9.04 7.32
N GLU A 40 -29.09 9.76 8.39
CA GLU A 40 -27.72 10.25 8.56
C GLU A 40 -26.72 9.09 8.68
N GLN A 41 -27.07 8.04 9.43
CA GLN A 41 -26.25 6.82 9.54
C GLN A 41 -26.15 6.07 8.21
N HIS A 42 -27.24 6.02 7.43
CA HIS A 42 -27.24 5.44 6.09
C HIS A 42 -26.33 6.20 5.13
N ASP A 43 -26.41 7.53 5.08
CA ASP A 43 -25.57 8.38 4.23
C ASP A 43 -24.08 8.22 4.61
N ALA A 44 -23.78 8.18 5.91
CA ALA A 44 -22.44 7.88 6.40
C ALA A 44 -21.93 6.51 5.93
N LEU A 45 -22.79 5.49 5.90
CA LEU A 45 -22.45 4.15 5.42
C LEU A 45 -22.23 4.12 3.90
N VAL A 46 -23.04 4.84 3.12
CA VAL A 46 -22.84 5.03 1.67
C VAL A 46 -21.48 5.68 1.40
N GLN A 47 -21.16 6.77 2.10
CA GLN A 47 -19.88 7.46 1.95
C GLN A 47 -18.70 6.56 2.34
N SER A 48 -18.83 5.80 3.43
CA SER A 48 -17.80 4.86 3.89
C SER A 48 -17.56 3.74 2.87
N THR A 49 -18.62 3.20 2.28
CA THR A 49 -18.54 2.16 1.25
C THR A 49 -17.91 2.68 -0.04
N SER A 50 -18.30 3.87 -0.48
CA SER A 50 -17.71 4.54 -1.65
C SER A 50 -16.21 4.82 -1.46
N ARG A 51 -15.81 5.29 -0.26
CA ARG A 51 -14.38 5.45 0.09
C ARG A 51 -13.64 4.11 0.05
N THR A 52 -14.22 3.06 0.61
CA THR A 52 -13.62 1.71 0.59
C THR A 52 -13.41 1.22 -0.84
N LEU A 53 -14.41 1.38 -1.72
CA LEU A 53 -14.28 1.02 -3.14
C LEU A 53 -13.19 1.82 -3.87
N SER A 54 -13.08 3.12 -3.59
CA SER A 54 -12.00 3.95 -4.14
C SER A 54 -10.62 3.49 -3.67
N LEU A 55 -10.47 3.16 -2.39
CA LEU A 55 -9.22 2.62 -1.84
C LEU A 55 -8.86 1.26 -2.46
N LEU A 56 -9.83 0.37 -2.66
CA LEU A 56 -9.64 -0.91 -3.34
C LEU A 56 -9.28 -0.73 -4.82
N GLY A 57 -9.84 0.28 -5.50
CA GLY A 57 -9.44 0.67 -6.85
C GLY A 57 -7.99 1.11 -6.92
N GLY A 58 -7.57 1.99 -5.99
CA GLY A 58 -6.18 2.44 -5.87
C GLY A 58 -5.20 1.31 -5.53
N ALA A 59 -5.61 0.38 -4.66
CA ALA A 59 -4.82 -0.81 -4.35
C ALA A 59 -4.66 -1.73 -5.57
N GLY A 60 -5.71 -1.94 -6.37
CA GLY A 60 -5.63 -2.71 -7.61
C GLY A 60 -4.68 -2.09 -8.65
N ALA A 61 -4.67 -0.76 -8.78
CA ALA A 61 -3.73 -0.06 -9.64
C ALA A 61 -2.27 -0.26 -9.17
N LYS A 62 -2.02 -0.16 -7.85
CA LYS A 62 -0.70 -0.43 -7.26
C LYS A 62 -0.26 -1.87 -7.46
N ALA A 63 -1.15 -2.85 -7.30
CA ALA A 63 -0.85 -4.26 -7.55
C ALA A 63 -0.45 -4.50 -9.02
N THR A 64 -1.13 -3.84 -9.96
CA THR A 64 -0.77 -3.90 -11.40
C THR A 64 0.60 -3.27 -11.66
N GLN A 65 0.89 -2.12 -11.05
CA GLN A 65 2.19 -1.47 -11.14
C GLN A 65 3.31 -2.36 -10.55
N GLN A 66 3.06 -2.99 -9.41
CA GLN A 66 3.99 -3.92 -8.78
C GLN A 66 4.29 -5.11 -9.69
N ARG A 67 3.28 -5.70 -10.35
CA ARG A 67 3.50 -6.78 -11.32
C ARG A 67 4.40 -6.35 -12.47
N SER A 68 4.15 -5.16 -13.04
CA SER A 68 5.03 -4.61 -14.09
C SER A 68 6.46 -4.36 -13.61
N ALA A 69 6.65 -3.97 -12.35
CA ALA A 69 7.97 -3.79 -11.78
C ALA A 69 8.71 -5.13 -11.63
N LEU A 70 8.02 -6.19 -11.17
CA LEU A 70 8.57 -7.55 -11.08
C LEU A 70 8.95 -8.09 -12.47
N ASP A 71 8.14 -7.86 -13.49
CA ASP A 71 8.47 -8.22 -14.88
C ASP A 71 9.72 -7.49 -15.37
N GLY A 72 9.88 -6.22 -14.98
CA GLY A 72 11.10 -5.44 -15.23
C GLY A 72 12.34 -6.09 -14.58
N VAL A 73 12.24 -6.48 -13.31
CA VAL A 73 13.32 -7.19 -12.60
C VAL A 73 13.68 -8.49 -13.32
N ARG A 74 12.69 -9.26 -13.79
CA ARG A 74 12.92 -10.49 -14.57
C ARG A 74 13.74 -10.22 -15.82
N GLN A 75 13.41 -9.18 -16.58
CA GLN A 75 14.15 -8.77 -17.77
C GLN A 75 15.59 -8.30 -17.43
N HIS A 76 15.78 -7.64 -16.29
CA HIS A 76 17.11 -7.29 -15.81
C HIS A 76 17.95 -8.53 -15.50
N LEU A 77 17.39 -9.52 -14.79
CA LEU A 77 18.08 -10.78 -14.49
C LEU A 77 18.42 -11.59 -15.76
N HIS A 78 17.54 -11.59 -16.77
CA HIS A 78 17.84 -12.19 -18.07
C HIS A 78 19.02 -11.51 -18.77
N ARG A 79 19.07 -10.18 -18.79
CA ARG A 79 20.22 -9.43 -19.35
C ARG A 79 21.51 -9.68 -18.57
N THR A 80 21.42 -9.82 -17.24
CA THR A 80 22.58 -10.18 -16.41
C THR A 80 23.11 -11.57 -16.78
N ASN A 81 22.23 -12.54 -17.01
CA ASN A 81 22.63 -13.88 -17.47
C ASN A 81 23.36 -13.85 -18.83
N GLU A 82 22.87 -13.06 -19.79
CA GLU A 82 23.54 -12.88 -21.08
C GLU A 82 24.96 -12.31 -20.89
N ARG A 83 25.11 -11.26 -20.07
CA ARG A 83 26.41 -10.67 -19.75
C ARG A 83 27.35 -11.64 -19.02
N LEU A 84 26.82 -12.45 -18.10
CA LEU A 84 27.62 -13.47 -17.41
C LEU A 84 28.12 -14.53 -18.40
N ARG A 85 27.30 -14.94 -19.38
CA ARG A 85 27.72 -15.87 -20.44
C ARG A 85 28.81 -15.27 -21.32
N GLU A 86 28.69 -14.00 -21.70
CA GLU A 86 29.72 -13.28 -22.45
C GLU A 86 31.03 -13.20 -21.65
N LEU A 87 30.98 -12.89 -20.36
CA LEU A 87 32.14 -12.88 -19.47
C LEU A 87 32.80 -14.25 -19.33
N LYS A 88 32.01 -15.32 -19.15
CA LYS A 88 32.53 -16.71 -19.14
C LYS A 88 33.22 -17.04 -20.47
N SER A 89 32.63 -16.61 -21.60
CA SER A 89 33.19 -16.85 -22.93
C SER A 89 34.47 -16.06 -23.21
N SER A 90 34.64 -14.86 -22.62
CA SER A 90 35.83 -14.05 -22.83
C SER A 90 37.02 -14.46 -21.95
N ALA A 91 36.76 -15.14 -20.83
CA ALA A 91 37.80 -15.62 -19.92
C ALA A 91 38.69 -16.72 -20.54
N ALA A 92 38.11 -17.65 -21.32
CA ALA A 92 38.86 -18.77 -21.89
C ALA A 92 39.95 -18.34 -22.89
N PRO A 93 39.69 -17.44 -23.86
CA PRO A 93 40.74 -16.91 -24.74
C PRO A 93 41.87 -16.17 -24.00
N ILE A 94 41.55 -15.48 -22.88
CA ILE A 94 42.57 -14.79 -22.06
C ILE A 94 43.51 -15.81 -21.41
N LYS A 95 42.95 -16.89 -20.85
CA LYS A 95 43.75 -17.98 -20.26
C LYS A 95 44.66 -18.63 -21.32
N ASP A 96 44.12 -18.96 -22.50
CA ASP A 96 44.91 -19.51 -23.61
C ASP A 96 46.03 -18.56 -24.07
N ALA A 97 45.75 -17.25 -24.18
CA ALA A 97 46.76 -16.26 -24.53
C ALA A 97 47.89 -16.19 -23.49
N LEU A 98 47.55 -16.20 -22.20
CA LEU A 98 48.54 -16.21 -21.11
C LEU A 98 49.38 -17.50 -21.13
N GLU A 99 48.76 -18.67 -21.33
CA GLU A 99 49.48 -19.94 -21.46
C GLU A 99 50.45 -19.93 -22.66
N ARG A 100 50.06 -19.34 -23.80
CA ARG A 100 50.96 -19.17 -24.95
C ARG A 100 52.12 -18.23 -24.65
N ILE A 101 51.87 -17.09 -23.98
CA ILE A 101 52.95 -16.18 -23.56
C ILE A 101 53.89 -16.88 -22.58
N LYS A 102 53.37 -17.72 -21.67
CA LYS A 102 54.19 -18.55 -20.78
C LYS A 102 55.19 -19.41 -21.56
N LEU A 103 54.74 -20.06 -22.63
CA LEU A 103 55.58 -20.89 -23.48
C LEU A 103 56.62 -20.06 -24.25
N ILE A 104 56.23 -18.87 -24.73
CA ILE A 104 57.16 -17.94 -25.40
C ILE A 104 58.26 -17.50 -24.43
N ALA A 105 57.89 -17.09 -23.21
CA ALA A 105 58.83 -16.71 -22.17
C ALA A 105 59.76 -17.86 -21.79
N PHE A 106 59.24 -19.08 -21.69
CA PHE A 106 60.04 -20.28 -21.44
C PHE A 106 61.08 -20.53 -22.56
N ASN A 107 60.66 -20.45 -23.82
CA ASN A 107 61.57 -20.62 -24.96
C ASN A 107 62.64 -19.51 -25.01
N ALA A 108 62.26 -18.27 -24.69
CA ALA A 108 63.20 -17.15 -24.57
C ALA A 108 64.23 -17.40 -23.46
N GLY A 109 63.80 -17.91 -22.31
CA GLY A 109 64.69 -18.29 -21.20
C GLY A 109 65.68 -19.39 -21.60
N LEU A 110 65.22 -20.42 -22.32
CA LEU A 110 66.10 -21.47 -22.86
C LEU A 110 67.15 -20.91 -23.82
N GLU A 111 66.75 -19.98 -24.69
CA GLU A 111 67.66 -19.34 -25.64
C GLU A 111 68.66 -18.41 -24.94
N GLY A 112 68.24 -17.69 -23.90
CA GLY A 112 69.14 -16.90 -23.05
C GLY A 112 70.17 -17.78 -22.35
N ALA A 113 69.75 -18.94 -21.82
CA ALA A 113 70.67 -19.92 -21.23
C ALA A 113 71.66 -20.50 -22.27
N ARG A 114 71.20 -20.70 -23.51
CA ARG A 114 72.04 -21.20 -24.62
C ARG A 114 73.13 -20.21 -25.03
N LEU A 115 72.83 -18.91 -25.03
CA LEU A 115 73.77 -17.85 -25.38
C LEU A 115 74.86 -17.65 -24.31
N GLY A 116 74.60 -18.05 -23.06
CA GLY A 116 75.56 -17.94 -21.95
C GLY A 116 75.86 -16.49 -21.57
N GLU A 117 76.79 -16.28 -20.63
CA GLU A 117 77.14 -14.94 -20.15
C GLU A 117 78.22 -14.25 -21.01
N PRO A 118 78.17 -12.92 -21.19
CA PRO A 118 77.13 -11.99 -20.70
C PRO A 118 75.97 -11.78 -21.70
N ALA A 119 76.02 -12.42 -22.87
CA ALA A 119 75.12 -12.13 -24.00
C ALA A 119 73.66 -12.56 -23.76
N GLY A 120 73.44 -13.64 -23.01
CA GLY A 120 72.12 -14.21 -22.72
C GLY A 120 71.45 -13.69 -21.45
N THR A 121 72.20 -13.02 -20.56
CA THR A 121 71.71 -12.55 -19.25
C THR A 121 70.49 -11.62 -19.33
N PRO A 122 70.45 -10.61 -20.24
CA PRO A 122 69.27 -9.75 -20.35
C PRO A 122 68.01 -10.50 -20.82
N LEU A 123 68.17 -11.49 -21.70
CA LEU A 123 67.05 -12.29 -22.22
C LEU A 123 66.47 -13.21 -21.14
N LEU A 124 67.35 -13.81 -20.32
CA LEU A 124 66.95 -14.59 -19.13
C LEU A 124 66.13 -13.76 -18.15
N LEU A 125 66.59 -12.55 -17.80
CA LEU A 125 65.89 -11.67 -16.86
C LEU A 125 64.49 -11.29 -17.38
N VAL A 126 64.38 -10.95 -18.67
CA VAL A 126 63.08 -10.63 -19.29
C VAL A 126 62.18 -11.85 -19.32
N ALA A 127 62.70 -13.03 -19.64
CA ALA A 127 61.92 -14.27 -19.64
C ALA A 127 61.35 -14.61 -18.26
N GLU A 128 62.13 -14.42 -17.19
CA GLU A 128 61.68 -14.62 -15.81
C GLU A 128 60.59 -13.63 -15.41
N GLU A 129 60.76 -12.34 -15.70
CA GLU A 129 59.76 -11.33 -15.36
C GLU A 129 58.45 -11.55 -16.14
N VAL A 130 58.53 -11.87 -17.44
CA VAL A 130 57.34 -12.20 -18.23
C VAL A 130 56.64 -13.43 -17.68
N ARG A 131 57.38 -14.47 -17.28
CA ARG A 131 56.78 -15.66 -16.66
C ARG A 131 56.07 -15.33 -15.35
N ALA A 132 56.68 -14.51 -14.49
CA ALA A 132 56.07 -14.06 -13.24
C ALA A 132 54.81 -13.21 -13.47
N LEU A 133 54.80 -12.36 -14.51
CA LEU A 133 53.60 -11.60 -14.93
C LEU A 133 52.49 -12.52 -15.43
N VAL A 134 52.83 -13.53 -16.22
CA VAL A 134 51.86 -14.50 -16.75
C VAL A 134 51.26 -15.35 -15.64
N GLU A 135 52.08 -15.84 -14.69
CA GLU A 135 51.59 -16.62 -13.55
C GLU A 135 50.60 -15.81 -12.70
N ARG A 136 50.92 -14.54 -12.41
CA ARG A 136 49.98 -13.61 -11.75
C ARG A 136 48.71 -13.37 -12.57
N GLY A 137 48.84 -13.25 -13.89
CA GLY A 137 47.69 -13.08 -14.79
C GLY A 137 46.76 -14.28 -14.81
N LEU A 138 47.31 -15.50 -14.79
CA LEU A 138 46.54 -16.74 -14.74
C LEU A 138 45.78 -16.88 -13.42
N GLU A 139 46.44 -16.59 -12.29
CA GLU A 139 45.80 -16.58 -10.97
C GLU A 139 44.65 -15.57 -10.92
N ALA A 140 44.86 -14.36 -11.45
CA ALA A 140 43.80 -13.36 -11.55
C ALA A 140 42.63 -13.83 -12.43
N ALA A 141 42.90 -14.45 -13.58
CA ALA A 141 41.87 -14.99 -14.46
C ALA A 141 41.03 -16.09 -13.78
N GLU A 142 41.66 -16.95 -12.99
CA GLU A 142 40.96 -17.98 -12.20
C GLU A 142 40.10 -17.36 -11.09
N GLY A 143 40.62 -16.33 -10.40
CA GLY A 143 39.86 -15.53 -9.44
C GLY A 143 38.62 -14.89 -10.04
N TYR A 144 38.74 -14.29 -11.23
CA TYR A 144 37.59 -13.74 -11.96
C TYR A 144 36.59 -14.82 -12.38
N GLY A 145 37.07 -16.00 -12.80
CA GLY A 145 36.21 -17.14 -13.11
C GLY A 145 35.35 -17.57 -11.92
N ALA A 146 35.95 -17.66 -10.74
CA ALA A 146 35.23 -17.98 -9.50
C ALA A 146 34.17 -16.91 -9.14
N GLN A 147 34.51 -15.63 -9.29
CA GLN A 147 33.57 -14.53 -9.08
C GLN A 147 32.36 -14.59 -10.03
N ILE A 148 32.60 -14.92 -11.31
CA ILE A 148 31.53 -15.07 -12.30
C ILE A 148 30.58 -16.23 -11.94
N ILE A 149 31.11 -17.34 -11.43
CA ILE A 149 30.29 -18.47 -10.95
C ILE A 149 29.44 -18.03 -9.75
N HIS A 150 30.03 -17.32 -8.80
CA HIS A 150 29.31 -16.79 -7.64
C HIS A 150 28.17 -15.85 -8.03
N LEU A 151 28.42 -14.91 -8.95
CA LEU A 151 27.41 -13.98 -9.47
C LEU A 151 26.27 -14.71 -10.19
N ASP A 152 26.55 -15.82 -10.87
CA ASP A 152 25.53 -16.63 -11.51
C ASP A 152 24.62 -17.31 -10.48
N SER A 153 25.21 -17.85 -9.40
CA SER A 153 24.47 -18.42 -8.26
C SER A 153 23.57 -17.37 -7.59
N GLU A 154 24.10 -16.19 -7.26
CA GLU A 154 23.31 -15.09 -6.67
C GLU A 154 22.15 -14.67 -7.59
N ARG A 155 22.36 -14.70 -8.90
CA ARG A 155 21.33 -14.40 -9.90
C ARG A 155 20.28 -15.52 -10.00
N GLU A 156 20.64 -16.78 -9.77
CA GLU A 156 19.66 -17.88 -9.66
C GLU A 156 18.82 -17.76 -8.39
N ASP A 157 19.43 -17.43 -7.25
CA ASP A 157 18.72 -17.17 -6.00
C ASP A 157 17.74 -16.00 -6.16
N ALA A 158 18.19 -14.90 -6.78
CA ALA A 158 17.34 -13.75 -7.08
C ALA A 158 16.16 -14.09 -8.02
N LEU A 159 16.31 -15.08 -8.90
CA LEU A 159 15.20 -15.57 -9.73
C LEU A 159 14.19 -16.36 -8.91
N ALA A 160 14.64 -17.20 -7.97
CA ALA A 160 13.75 -17.94 -7.08
C ALA A 160 12.92 -16.98 -6.20
N ASP A 161 13.57 -15.97 -5.61
CA ASP A 161 12.90 -14.92 -4.83
C ASP A 161 11.88 -14.14 -5.68
N LEU A 162 12.24 -13.86 -6.94
CA LEU A 162 11.35 -13.16 -7.87
C LEU A 162 10.11 -13.99 -8.20
N GLU A 163 10.25 -15.31 -8.40
CA GLU A 163 9.13 -16.20 -8.66
C GLU A 163 8.16 -16.26 -7.48
N GLN A 164 8.68 -16.31 -6.25
CA GLN A 164 7.86 -16.20 -5.03
C GLN A 164 7.14 -14.85 -4.95
N ALA A 165 7.85 -13.75 -5.23
CA ALA A 165 7.26 -12.42 -5.23
C ALA A 165 6.15 -12.27 -6.29
N GLN A 166 6.32 -12.89 -7.47
CA GLN A 166 5.31 -12.93 -8.52
C GLN A 166 4.07 -13.72 -8.09
N ALA A 167 4.25 -14.88 -7.44
CA ALA A 167 3.14 -15.66 -6.89
C ALA A 167 2.33 -14.85 -5.86
N HIS A 168 3.02 -14.25 -4.88
CA HIS A 168 2.37 -13.40 -3.88
C HIS A 168 1.66 -12.18 -4.48
N ALA A 169 2.26 -11.54 -5.49
CA ALA A 169 1.62 -10.42 -6.18
C ALA A 169 0.33 -10.86 -6.91
N GLN A 170 0.31 -12.07 -7.46
CA GLN A 170 -0.88 -12.64 -8.10
C GLN A 170 -1.98 -12.98 -7.09
N ASP A 171 -1.62 -13.53 -5.93
CA ASP A 171 -2.56 -13.80 -4.83
C ASP A 171 -3.21 -12.51 -4.33
N ILE A 172 -2.40 -11.48 -4.07
CA ILE A 172 -2.89 -10.14 -3.67
C ILE A 172 -3.84 -9.57 -4.74
N ALA A 173 -3.52 -9.72 -6.02
CA ALA A 173 -4.40 -9.25 -7.09
C ALA A 173 -5.76 -9.97 -7.08
N ASN A 174 -5.78 -11.29 -6.85
CA ASN A 174 -7.01 -12.08 -6.76
C ASN A 174 -7.85 -11.70 -5.52
N GLU A 175 -7.20 -11.50 -4.37
CA GLU A 175 -7.84 -11.02 -3.15
C GLU A 175 -8.45 -9.63 -3.35
N LEU A 176 -7.73 -8.71 -4.00
CA LEU A 176 -8.22 -7.37 -4.30
C LEU A 176 -9.43 -7.40 -5.24
N LEU A 177 -9.43 -8.26 -6.26
CA LEU A 177 -10.59 -8.44 -7.15
C LEU A 177 -11.81 -8.95 -6.37
N SER A 178 -11.61 -9.91 -5.47
CA SER A 178 -12.66 -10.45 -4.60
C SER A 178 -13.19 -9.38 -3.64
N ALA A 179 -12.31 -8.60 -3.03
CA ALA A 179 -12.67 -7.49 -2.16
C ALA A 179 -13.42 -6.38 -2.91
N GLN A 180 -13.03 -6.07 -4.15
CA GLN A 180 -13.75 -5.13 -5.01
C GLN A 180 -15.16 -5.62 -5.34
N ALA A 181 -15.32 -6.90 -5.66
CA ALA A 181 -16.64 -7.50 -5.91
C ALA A 181 -17.52 -7.43 -4.66
N ALA A 182 -16.99 -7.83 -3.50
CA ALA A 182 -17.69 -7.72 -2.22
C ALA A 182 -18.05 -6.27 -1.87
N GLY A 183 -17.14 -5.32 -2.12
CA GLY A 183 -17.39 -3.90 -1.91
C GLY A 183 -18.50 -3.35 -2.80
N ARG A 184 -18.60 -3.81 -4.06
CA ARG A 184 -19.69 -3.41 -4.98
C ARG A 184 -21.02 -3.97 -4.51
N GLN A 185 -21.06 -5.25 -4.14
CA GLN A 185 -22.26 -5.87 -3.58
C GLN A 185 -22.73 -5.12 -2.32
N MET A 186 -21.80 -4.79 -1.42
CA MET A 186 -22.13 -4.03 -0.21
C MET A 186 -22.67 -2.63 -0.54
N ASN A 187 -22.14 -1.96 -1.57
CA ASN A 187 -22.68 -0.69 -2.01
C ASN A 187 -24.13 -0.83 -2.49
N ASP A 188 -24.43 -1.87 -3.27
CA ASP A 188 -25.79 -2.13 -3.75
C ASP A 188 -26.75 -2.46 -2.59
N ASP A 189 -26.30 -3.27 -1.63
CA ASP A 189 -27.07 -3.62 -0.43
C ASP A 189 -27.38 -2.38 0.43
N VAL A 190 -26.41 -1.46 0.58
CA VAL A 190 -26.60 -0.20 1.32
C VAL A 190 -27.58 0.72 0.59
N GLN A 191 -27.51 0.81 -0.75
CA GLN A 191 -28.49 1.57 -1.53
C GLN A 191 -29.90 1.01 -1.37
N GLU A 192 -30.05 -0.32 -1.40
CA GLU A 192 -31.35 -0.97 -1.19
C GLU A 192 -31.88 -0.79 0.24
N LEU A 193 -31.00 -0.84 1.25
CA LEU A 193 -31.33 -0.47 2.62
C LEU A 193 -31.94 0.95 2.69
N GLY A 194 -31.36 1.92 1.99
CA GLY A 194 -31.88 3.28 1.92
C GLY A 194 -33.32 3.34 1.37
N ARG A 195 -33.59 2.61 0.28
CA ARG A 195 -34.96 2.54 -0.29
C ARG A 195 -35.94 1.89 0.67
N ARG A 196 -35.53 0.80 1.34
CA ARG A 196 -36.36 0.12 2.35
C ARG A 196 -36.66 1.00 3.54
N VAL A 197 -35.66 1.75 4.02
CA VAL A 197 -35.82 2.75 5.07
C VAL A 197 -36.86 3.77 4.66
N GLN A 198 -36.73 4.39 3.48
CA GLN A 198 -37.70 5.36 2.96
C GLN A 198 -39.11 4.78 2.89
N LYS A 199 -39.26 3.54 2.42
CA LYS A 199 -40.57 2.87 2.33
C LYS A 199 -41.21 2.60 3.71
N VAL A 200 -40.40 2.34 4.73
CA VAL A 200 -40.88 2.05 6.10
C VAL A 200 -41.13 3.33 6.89
N THR A 201 -40.30 4.36 6.72
CA THR A 201 -40.45 5.65 7.41
C THR A 201 -41.55 6.51 6.78
N GLY A 202 -41.75 6.41 5.47
CA GLY A 202 -42.53 7.38 4.70
C GLY A 202 -41.91 8.78 4.67
N THR A 203 -40.72 8.94 5.26
CA THR A 203 -39.99 10.20 5.33
C THR A 203 -39.17 10.36 4.06
N ASP A 204 -39.28 11.53 3.46
CA ASP A 204 -38.40 11.93 2.37
C ASP A 204 -36.94 12.06 2.88
N PRO A 205 -35.93 11.50 2.17
CA PRO A 205 -34.53 11.55 2.59
C PRO A 205 -33.97 12.97 2.76
N GLU A 206 -34.39 13.93 1.93
CA GLU A 206 -33.93 15.32 2.03
C GLU A 206 -34.57 16.02 3.23
N LEU A 207 -35.86 15.75 3.48
CA LEU A 207 -36.51 16.22 4.71
C LEU A 207 -35.84 15.63 5.95
N ALA A 208 -35.51 14.34 5.94
CA ALA A 208 -34.79 13.67 7.02
C ALA A 208 -33.42 14.32 7.28
N LYS A 209 -32.67 14.66 6.23
CA LYS A 209 -31.40 15.41 6.35
C LYS A 209 -31.59 16.78 6.98
N HIS A 210 -32.59 17.54 6.56
CA HIS A 210 -32.88 18.84 7.14
C HIS A 210 -33.28 18.75 8.61
N VAL A 211 -34.10 17.76 8.98
CA VAL A 211 -34.48 17.50 10.37
C VAL A 211 -33.26 17.12 11.22
N ALA A 212 -32.36 16.25 10.72
CA ALA A 212 -31.13 15.89 11.43
C ALA A 212 -30.21 17.09 11.64
N ALA A 213 -30.04 17.93 10.62
CA ALA A 213 -29.23 19.15 10.71
C ALA A 213 -29.85 20.15 11.70
N ALA A 214 -31.16 20.37 11.64
CA ALA A 214 -31.88 21.25 12.55
C ALA A 214 -31.80 20.76 14.00
N ALA A 215 -31.97 19.45 14.23
CA ALA A 215 -31.84 18.84 15.55
C ALA A 215 -30.42 19.02 16.13
N ARG A 216 -29.37 18.77 15.33
CA ARG A 216 -27.97 18.99 15.76
C ARG A 216 -27.68 20.47 16.07
N HIS A 217 -28.18 21.39 15.25
CA HIS A 217 -28.03 22.83 15.51
C HIS A 217 -28.77 23.25 16.79
N ALA A 218 -29.99 22.75 16.99
CA ALA A 218 -30.78 23.00 18.19
C ALA A 218 -30.08 22.49 19.46
N GLU A 219 -29.54 21.26 19.43
CA GLU A 219 -28.74 20.70 20.53
C GLU A 219 -27.45 21.50 20.78
N GLY A 220 -26.76 21.92 19.72
CA GLY A 220 -25.54 22.74 19.80
C GLY A 220 -25.81 24.12 20.41
N LEU A 221 -26.91 24.76 20.04
CA LEU A 221 -27.37 26.01 20.64
C LEU A 221 -27.74 25.81 22.11
N LEU A 222 -28.50 24.76 22.44
CA LEU A 222 -28.88 24.44 23.81
C LEU A 222 -27.65 24.23 24.71
N SER A 223 -26.66 23.50 24.21
CA SER A 223 -25.40 23.26 24.92
C SER A 223 -24.61 24.56 25.14
N SER A 224 -24.48 25.37 24.10
CA SER A 224 -23.78 26.66 24.17
C SER A 224 -24.46 27.62 25.14
N LEU A 225 -25.79 27.72 25.08
CA LEU A 225 -26.60 28.54 25.98
C LEU A 225 -26.50 28.04 27.43
N THR A 226 -26.59 26.72 27.65
CA THR A 226 -26.42 26.13 28.99
C THR A 226 -25.03 26.43 29.56
N GLN A 227 -23.98 26.29 28.75
CA GLN A 227 -22.62 26.64 29.15
C GLN A 227 -22.49 28.12 29.51
N LEU A 228 -23.05 29.03 28.70
CA LEU A 228 -23.10 30.48 28.97
C LEU A 228 -23.81 30.78 30.29
N THR A 229 -24.99 30.19 30.53
CA THR A 229 -25.75 30.38 31.78
C THR A 229 -25.04 29.83 33.01
N SER A 230 -24.25 28.76 32.87
CA SER A 230 -23.54 28.12 33.99
C SER A 230 -22.19 28.76 34.33
N LYS A 231 -21.54 29.45 33.37
CA LYS A 231 -20.20 30.04 33.54
C LYS A 231 -20.17 31.56 33.65
N SER A 232 -21.23 32.26 33.25
CA SER A 232 -21.26 33.72 33.22
C SER A 232 -21.78 34.32 34.53
N SER A 233 -21.10 35.35 35.03
CA SER A 233 -21.60 36.23 36.11
C SER A 233 -22.80 37.08 35.67
N ALA A 234 -23.17 37.03 34.39
CA ALA A 234 -24.31 37.72 33.79
C ALA A 234 -25.56 36.82 33.68
N ALA A 235 -25.80 35.96 34.68
CA ALA A 235 -26.99 35.08 34.72
C ALA A 235 -28.31 35.88 34.54
N SER A 236 -28.38 37.09 35.11
CA SER A 236 -29.50 38.03 34.96
C SER A 236 -29.59 38.69 33.58
N ALA A 237 -28.50 38.80 32.82
CA ALA A 237 -28.54 39.28 31.43
C ALA A 237 -28.98 38.18 30.44
N LEU A 238 -28.90 36.92 30.86
CA LEU A 238 -29.33 35.74 30.09
C LEU A 238 -30.76 35.29 30.43
N GLU A 239 -31.38 35.86 31.48
CA GLU A 239 -32.75 35.60 31.91
C GLU A 239 -33.80 35.74 30.78
N PRO A 240 -33.70 36.73 29.86
CA PRO A 240 -34.60 36.85 28.70
C PRO A 240 -34.50 35.70 27.68
N LEU A 241 -33.41 34.90 27.73
CA LEU A 241 -33.20 33.77 26.82
C LEU A 241 -33.72 32.44 27.37
N LEU A 242 -34.07 32.37 28.67
CA LEU A 242 -34.66 31.18 29.29
C LEU A 242 -35.96 30.70 28.60
N PRO A 243 -36.89 31.58 28.17
CA PRO A 243 -38.05 31.18 27.40
C PRO A 243 -37.68 30.53 26.06
N ALA A 244 -36.72 31.11 25.33
CA ALA A 244 -36.25 30.58 24.05
C ALA A 244 -35.57 29.21 24.22
N ILE A 245 -34.81 29.00 25.31
CA ILE A 245 -34.23 27.69 25.68
C ILE A 245 -35.34 26.66 25.96
N SER A 246 -36.38 27.06 26.69
CA SER A 246 -37.52 26.20 27.00
C SER A 246 -38.32 25.83 25.74
N GLU A 247 -38.57 26.79 24.85
CA GLU A 247 -39.22 26.57 23.56
C GLU A 247 -38.42 25.60 22.68
N LEU A 248 -37.11 25.82 22.54
CA LEU A 248 -36.22 24.91 21.80
C LEU A 248 -36.26 23.49 22.35
N LYS A 249 -36.25 23.35 23.68
CA LYS A 249 -36.36 22.06 24.36
C LYS A 249 -37.73 21.41 24.14
N GLN A 250 -38.81 22.18 24.09
CA GLN A 250 -40.14 21.68 23.78
C GLN A 250 -40.26 21.23 22.32
N VAL A 251 -39.73 22.00 21.37
CA VAL A 251 -39.73 21.65 19.93
C VAL A 251 -38.94 20.37 19.67
N LEU A 252 -37.76 20.21 20.28
CA LEU A 252 -37.01 18.95 20.21
C LEU A 252 -37.80 17.78 20.79
N LYS A 253 -38.54 18.02 21.89
CA LYS A 253 -39.35 17.00 22.55
C LYS A 253 -40.61 16.63 21.75
N SER A 254 -41.23 17.56 21.05
CA SER A 254 -42.40 17.29 20.19
C SER A 254 -42.00 16.51 18.94
N LEU A 255 -40.90 16.91 18.30
CA LEU A 255 -40.28 16.18 17.18
C LEU A 255 -39.84 14.76 17.58
N SER A 256 -39.50 14.56 18.86
CA SER A 256 -39.17 13.26 19.47
C SER A 256 -40.39 12.41 19.84
N ARG A 257 -41.58 13.00 20.07
CA ARG A 257 -42.75 12.27 20.57
C ARG A 257 -43.79 11.91 19.51
N ASN A 258 -43.69 12.46 18.30
CA ASN A 258 -44.69 12.28 17.25
C ASN A 258 -46.11 12.56 17.80
N GLU A 259 -46.24 13.70 18.51
CA GLU A 259 -47.57 14.27 18.80
C GLU A 259 -47.93 15.17 17.62
N PRO A 260 -49.16 15.04 17.07
CA PRO A 260 -49.65 15.90 15.99
C PRO A 260 -49.74 17.37 16.42
#